data_AF-A0A0Q3HUK4-F1
#
_entry.id   AF-A0A0Q3HUK4-F1
#
_cell.length_a   1.000
_cell.length_b   1.000
_cell.length_c   1.000
_cell.angle_alpha   90.00
_cell.angle_beta   90.00
_cell.angle_gamma   90.00
#
_symmetry.space_group_name_H-M   'P 1'
#
loop_
_entity.id
_entity.type
_entity.pdbx_description
1 polymer ?
#
loop_
_entity_poly.entity_id
_entity_poly.type
_entity_poly.pdbx_seq_one_letter_code
_entity_poly.pdbx_strand_id
1 'polypeptide(L)'
;MPTSGIDWETMSEIDKKKMANQPAYLHYGVNPDEGVLMRKNNVPTILAKNMGELYQASIEGSIFTQSSDSVTNCLSIQPIDIWNRAKPQGSPLSGEDYKKVWKKLNGL
;
A
#
# COMPACT_ATOMS: atom_id res chain seq x y z
N MET A 1 38.31 -4.85 -13.34
CA MET A 1 37.10 -4.08 -13.72
C MET A 1 36.33 -3.81 -12.44
N PRO A 2 35.81 -2.60 -12.21
CA PRO A 2 34.91 -2.40 -11.08
C PRO A 2 33.67 -3.24 -11.36
N THR A 3 33.42 -4.24 -10.53
CA THR A 3 32.20 -5.07 -10.54
C THR A 3 31.07 -4.23 -9.98
N SER A 4 30.65 -3.21 -10.72
CA SER A 4 29.51 -2.36 -10.37
C SER A 4 28.21 -3.08 -10.71
N GLY A 5 27.98 -4.19 -10.03
CA GLY A 5 26.75 -4.97 -10.07
C GLY A 5 26.37 -5.33 -8.64
N ILE A 6 25.06 -5.38 -8.37
CA ILE A 6 24.59 -5.86 -7.07
C ILE A 6 24.69 -7.39 -7.05
N ASP A 7 25.17 -7.95 -5.95
CA ASP A 7 25.25 -9.40 -5.78
C ASP A 7 23.87 -9.95 -5.38
N TRP A 8 23.04 -10.19 -6.41
CA TRP A 8 21.65 -10.63 -6.25
C TRP A 8 21.52 -11.91 -5.41
N GLU A 9 22.41 -12.87 -5.56
CA GLU A 9 22.32 -14.17 -4.88
C GLU A 9 22.51 -14.04 -3.37
N THR A 10 23.29 -13.05 -2.93
CA THR A 10 23.54 -12.79 -1.50
C THR A 10 22.48 -11.93 -0.82
N MET A 11 21.55 -11.35 -1.57
CA MET A 11 20.51 -10.49 -1.01
C MET A 11 19.43 -11.26 -0.26
N SER A 12 18.87 -10.63 0.77
CA SER A 12 17.67 -11.16 1.44
C SER A 12 16.48 -11.20 0.47
N GLU A 13 15.57 -12.15 0.68
CA GLU A 13 14.34 -12.25 -0.13
C GLU A 13 13.49 -10.98 -0.04
N ILE A 14 13.54 -10.26 1.08
CA ILE A 14 12.85 -8.98 1.25
C ILE A 14 13.49 -7.91 0.36
N ASP A 15 14.81 -7.82 0.32
CA ASP A 15 15.49 -6.82 -0.50
C ASP A 15 15.33 -7.11 -1.99
N LYS A 16 15.35 -8.40 -2.38
CA LYS A 16 15.01 -8.81 -3.76
C LYS A 16 13.60 -8.35 -4.14
N LYS A 17 12.61 -8.53 -3.27
CA LYS A 17 11.23 -8.05 -3.49
C LYS A 17 11.14 -6.54 -3.58
N LYS A 18 11.83 -5.79 -2.70
CA LYS A 18 11.91 -4.32 -2.74
C LYS A 18 12.52 -3.82 -4.05
N MET A 19 13.54 -4.49 -4.56
CA MET A 19 14.13 -4.16 -5.85
C MET A 19 13.19 -4.48 -7.00
N ALA A 20 12.53 -5.64 -6.97
CA ALA A 20 11.54 -6.02 -7.96
C ALA A 20 10.32 -5.07 -7.99
N ASN A 21 10.00 -4.40 -6.88
CA ASN A 21 8.88 -3.46 -6.78
C ASN A 21 9.21 -2.03 -7.28
N GLN A 22 10.45 -1.69 -7.63
CA GLN A 22 10.79 -0.34 -8.11
C GLN A 22 9.96 0.13 -9.31
N PRO A 23 9.70 -0.69 -10.35
CA PRO A 23 8.82 -0.29 -11.45
C PRO A 23 7.38 -0.03 -10.99
N ALA A 24 6.94 -0.69 -9.92
CA ALA A 24 5.59 -0.53 -9.38
C ALA A 24 5.40 0.86 -8.77
N TYR A 25 6.44 1.49 -8.22
CA TYR A 25 6.35 2.87 -7.72
C TYR A 25 5.99 3.86 -8.82
N LEU A 26 6.58 3.68 -10.00
CA LEU A 26 6.28 4.50 -11.18
C LEU A 26 4.88 4.18 -11.72
N HIS A 27 4.55 2.89 -11.86
CA HIS A 27 3.25 2.47 -12.39
C HIS A 27 2.08 2.95 -11.52
N TYR A 28 2.19 2.81 -10.19
CA TYR A 28 1.11 3.17 -9.27
C TYR A 28 1.19 4.61 -8.75
N GLY A 29 2.28 5.32 -9.02
CA GLY A 29 2.50 6.71 -8.62
C GLY A 29 2.62 6.89 -7.10
N VAL A 30 3.11 5.88 -6.39
CA VAL A 30 3.24 5.89 -4.93
C VAL A 30 4.51 5.18 -4.48
N ASN A 31 5.13 5.73 -3.45
CA ASN A 31 6.22 5.13 -2.67
C ASN A 31 5.80 5.36 -1.21
N PRO A 32 5.90 4.38 -0.30
CA PRO A 32 6.63 3.08 -0.34
C PRO A 32 5.81 1.82 -0.74
N ASP A 33 6.41 0.63 -0.56
CA ASP A 33 5.86 -0.71 -0.92
C ASP A 33 4.45 -0.96 -0.35
N GLU A 34 4.18 -0.55 0.89
CA GLU A 34 2.86 -0.63 1.50
C GLU A 34 1.85 0.26 0.78
N GLY A 35 2.28 1.40 0.25
CA GLY A 35 1.47 2.23 -0.64
C GLY A 35 1.17 1.51 -1.96
N VAL A 36 2.14 0.81 -2.54
CA VAL A 36 1.93 -0.03 -3.74
C VAL A 36 0.92 -1.14 -3.45
N LEU A 37 1.02 -1.80 -2.29
CA LEU A 37 0.05 -2.81 -1.88
C LEU A 37 -1.36 -2.22 -1.81
N MET A 38 -1.52 -1.02 -1.25
CA MET A 38 -2.81 -0.33 -1.22
C MET A 38 -3.33 -0.01 -2.63
N ARG A 39 -2.47 0.44 -3.55
CA ARG A 39 -2.85 0.73 -4.94
C ARG A 39 -3.26 -0.52 -5.70
N LYS A 40 -2.58 -1.66 -5.49
CA LYS A 40 -2.99 -2.96 -6.02
C LYS A 40 -4.40 -3.38 -5.56
N ASN A 41 -4.84 -2.87 -4.40
CA ASN A 41 -6.16 -3.10 -3.81
C ASN A 41 -7.12 -1.91 -4.02
N ASN A 42 -6.95 -1.18 -5.12
CA ASN A 42 -7.83 -0.08 -5.56
C ASN A 42 -7.97 1.10 -4.57
N VAL A 43 -7.10 1.23 -3.58
CA VAL A 43 -7.10 2.39 -2.70
C VAL A 43 -6.71 3.63 -3.52
N PRO A 44 -7.44 4.76 -3.39
CA PRO A 44 -7.08 6.01 -4.07
C PRO A 44 -5.65 6.45 -3.77
N THR A 45 -4.93 6.95 -4.79
CA THR A 45 -3.50 7.32 -4.67
C THR A 45 -3.21 8.24 -3.50
N ILE A 46 -4.07 9.22 -3.29
CA ILE A 46 -3.94 10.21 -2.22
C ILE A 46 -3.98 9.61 -0.81
N LEU A 47 -4.60 8.44 -0.64
CA LEU A 47 -4.67 7.71 0.63
C LEU A 47 -3.65 6.58 0.71
N ALA A 48 -3.17 6.09 -0.43
CA ALA A 48 -2.46 4.82 -0.51
C ALA A 48 -1.24 4.77 0.41
N LYS A 49 -0.45 5.85 0.46
CA LYS A 49 0.72 5.94 1.36
C LYS A 49 0.31 5.82 2.82
N ASN A 50 -0.50 6.75 3.33
CA ASN A 50 -0.87 6.80 4.74
C ASN A 50 -1.67 5.56 5.18
N MET A 51 -2.55 5.04 4.32
CA MET A 51 -3.29 3.80 4.59
C MET A 51 -2.35 2.60 4.63
N GLY A 52 -1.34 2.57 3.75
CA GLY A 52 -0.29 1.56 3.74
C GLY A 52 0.50 1.55 5.03
N GLU A 53 0.94 2.72 5.51
CA GLU A 53 1.69 2.87 6.76
C GLU A 53 0.86 2.38 7.97
N LEU A 54 -0.41 2.76 8.04
CA LEU A 54 -1.33 2.30 9.08
C LEU A 54 -1.54 0.77 9.04
N TYR A 55 -1.68 0.21 7.84
CA TYR A 55 -1.84 -1.22 7.67
C TYR A 55 -0.56 -1.99 8.02
N GLN A 56 0.60 -1.52 7.57
CA GLN A 56 1.90 -2.11 7.89
C GLN A 56 2.13 -2.17 9.40
N ALA A 57 1.77 -1.11 10.13
CA ALA A 57 1.85 -1.09 11.58
C ALA A 57 0.93 -2.15 12.24
N SER A 58 -0.20 -2.48 11.62
CA SER A 58 -1.13 -3.50 12.14
C SER A 58 -0.68 -4.95 11.91
N ILE A 59 0.26 -5.18 10.99
CA ILE A 59 0.76 -6.52 10.61
C ILE A 59 2.26 -6.69 10.92
N GLU A 60 2.81 -5.84 11.78
CA GLU A 60 4.22 -5.89 12.22
C GLU A 60 5.23 -5.94 11.05
N GLY A 61 4.95 -5.20 9.97
CA GLY A 61 5.89 -5.11 8.84
C GLY A 61 5.81 -6.25 7.81
N SER A 62 4.89 -7.20 7.96
CA SER A 62 4.74 -8.37 7.08
C SER A 62 4.03 -8.08 5.74
N ILE A 63 4.37 -6.97 5.07
CA ILE A 63 3.65 -6.49 3.86
C ILE A 63 3.79 -7.44 2.67
N PHE A 64 4.93 -8.12 2.53
CA PHE A 64 5.25 -8.97 1.37
C PHE A 64 4.59 -10.36 1.42
N THR A 65 3.84 -10.66 2.48
CA THR A 65 3.10 -11.92 2.65
C THR A 65 1.59 -11.71 2.58
N GLN A 66 1.11 -10.46 2.45
CA GLN A 66 -0.32 -10.17 2.40
C GLN A 66 -0.91 -10.45 1.02
N SER A 67 -2.00 -11.20 0.99
CA SER A 67 -2.81 -11.37 -0.22
C SER A 67 -3.76 -10.18 -0.42
N SER A 68 -4.18 -9.95 -1.66
CA SER A 68 -5.18 -8.91 -1.97
C SER A 68 -6.49 -9.12 -1.20
N ASP A 69 -6.92 -10.36 -1.01
CA ASP A 69 -8.13 -10.68 -0.25
C ASP A 69 -7.99 -10.31 1.24
N SER A 70 -6.83 -10.58 1.85
CA SER A 70 -6.53 -10.19 3.23
C SER A 70 -6.61 -8.68 3.41
N VAL A 71 -5.98 -7.94 2.49
CA VAL A 71 -5.98 -6.47 2.51
C VAL A 71 -7.39 -5.93 2.32
N THR A 72 -8.12 -6.44 1.33
CA THR A 72 -9.49 -6.02 1.02
C THR A 72 -10.43 -6.28 2.20
N ASN A 73 -10.34 -7.46 2.80
CA ASN A 73 -11.13 -7.79 3.98
C ASN A 73 -10.80 -6.84 5.15
N CYS A 74 -9.52 -6.60 5.43
CA CYS A 74 -9.09 -5.65 6.46
C CYS A 74 -9.68 -4.25 6.20
N LEU A 75 -9.49 -3.69 5.01
CA LEU A 75 -10.00 -2.36 4.64
C LEU A 75 -11.53 -2.26 4.76
N SER A 76 -12.26 -3.34 4.47
CA SER A 76 -13.72 -3.37 4.55
C SER A 76 -14.22 -3.21 5.99
N ILE A 77 -13.56 -3.86 6.95
CA ILE A 77 -13.94 -3.85 8.37
C ILE A 77 -13.32 -2.68 9.16
N GLN A 78 -12.31 -1.98 8.61
CA GLN A 78 -11.66 -0.87 9.31
C GLN A 78 -12.67 0.24 9.70
N PRO A 79 -12.60 0.76 10.95
CA PRO A 79 -13.42 1.90 11.39
C PRO A 79 -13.17 3.14 10.54
N ILE A 80 -14.18 4.01 10.46
CA ILE A 80 -14.08 5.24 9.67
C ILE A 80 -12.98 6.18 10.15
N ASP A 81 -12.63 6.11 11.44
CA ASP A 81 -11.55 6.90 12.04
C ASP A 81 -10.19 6.57 11.42
N ILE A 82 -9.96 5.31 11.00
CA ILE A 82 -8.74 4.92 10.29
C ILE A 82 -8.70 5.55 8.90
N TRP A 83 -9.83 5.55 8.18
CA TRP A 83 -9.96 6.24 6.89
C TRP A 83 -9.79 7.75 7.04
N ASN A 84 -10.29 8.34 8.12
CA ASN A 84 -10.09 9.75 8.44
C ASN A 84 -8.65 10.08 8.80
N ARG A 85 -7.92 9.19 9.46
CA ARG A 85 -6.49 9.35 9.75
C ARG A 85 -5.62 9.20 8.50
N ALA A 86 -6.03 8.36 7.55
CA ALA A 86 -5.30 8.17 6.30
C ALA A 86 -5.42 9.38 5.34
N LYS A 87 -6.48 10.19 5.46
CA LYS A 87 -6.69 11.33 4.55
C LYS A 87 -5.67 12.44 4.79
N PRO A 88 -5.21 13.13 3.73
CA PRO A 88 -4.36 14.30 3.91
C PRO A 88 -5.14 15.46 4.56
N GLN A 89 -4.41 16.33 5.24
CA GLN A 89 -4.98 17.54 5.81
C GLN A 89 -5.58 18.43 4.70
N GLY A 90 -6.75 19.02 4.95
CA GLY A 90 -7.43 19.87 3.96
C GLY A 90 -8.14 19.12 2.82
N SER A 91 -8.18 17.78 2.86
CA SER A 91 -9.01 17.01 1.91
C SER A 91 -10.48 17.47 1.96
N PRO A 92 -11.11 17.76 0.80
CA PRO A 92 -12.53 18.10 0.73
C PRO A 92 -13.43 16.88 0.99
N LEU A 93 -12.89 15.66 0.85
CA LEU A 93 -13.59 14.41 1.10
C LEU A 93 -13.31 13.89 2.51
N SER A 94 -14.35 13.32 3.13
CA SER A 94 -14.26 12.61 4.39
C SER A 94 -13.67 11.20 4.19
N GLY A 95 -13.23 10.55 5.27
CA GLY A 95 -12.85 9.14 5.23
C GLY A 95 -14.00 8.25 4.74
N GLU A 96 -15.25 8.64 5.01
CA GLU A 96 -16.43 7.91 4.55
C GLU A 96 -16.61 7.99 3.03
N ASP A 97 -16.40 9.17 2.44
CA ASP A 97 -16.46 9.35 0.99
C ASP A 97 -15.40 8.50 0.29
N TYR A 98 -14.18 8.50 0.83
CA TYR A 98 -13.12 7.65 0.30
C TYR A 98 -13.41 6.16 0.45
N LYS A 99 -13.96 5.72 1.58
CA LYS A 99 -14.39 4.32 1.78
C LYS A 99 -15.49 3.94 0.79
N LYS A 100 -16.44 4.84 0.52
CA LYS A 100 -17.50 4.64 -0.50
C LYS A 100 -16.92 4.50 -1.91
N VAL A 101 -15.96 5.36 -2.28
CA VAL A 101 -15.26 5.26 -3.57
C VAL A 101 -14.53 3.92 -3.68
N TRP A 102 -13.76 3.55 -2.65
CA TRP A 102 -13.05 2.29 -2.63
C TRP A 102 -13.98 1.08 -2.75
N LYS A 103 -15.11 1.07 -2.05
CA LYS A 103 -16.13 0.01 -2.18
C LYS A 103 -16.63 -0.13 -3.62
N LYS A 104 -16.99 0.99 -4.26
CA LYS A 104 -17.42 1.01 -5.68
C LYS A 104 -16.36 0.43 -6.61
N LEU A 105 -15.08 0.76 -6.40
CA LEU A 105 -13.98 0.23 -7.22
C LEU A 105 -13.76 -1.29 -7.04
N ASN A 106 -14.23 -1.87 -5.93
CA ASN A 106 -14.13 -3.29 -5.63
C ASN A 106 -15.46 -4.06 -5.79
N GLY A 107 -16.53 -3.40 -6.27
CA GLY A 107 -17.84 -4.02 -6.45
C GLY A 107 -18.59 -4.32 -5.14
N LEU A 108 -18.33 -3.56 -4.07
CA LEU A 108 -18.94 -3.68 -2.74
C LEU A 108 -19.98 -2.60 -2.43
#